data_AF-A0A2R8AWC0-F1
#
_entry.id   AF-A0A2R8AWC0-F1
#
_cell.length_a   1.000
_cell.length_b   1.000
_cell.length_c   1.000
_cell.angle_alpha   90.00
_cell.angle_beta   90.00
_cell.angle_gamma   90.00
#
_symmetry.space_group_name_H-M   'P 1'
#
loop_
_entity.id
_entity.type
_entity.pdbx_description
1 polymer ?
#
loop_
_entity_poly.entity_id
_entity_poly.type
_entity_poly.pdbx_seq_one_letter_code
_entity_poly.pdbx_strand_id
1 'polypeptide(L)'
;MTPIKLSIKLGIAAFGAFALAGCLGNGGSGGGGGAGGSGGTGAAASVTSYKALYATYSDPTALSNAPTSDMPSTGSAKYTGNVYLTNIAEAATPTNVVATDVLGDADLTVNFAKSGQSSITGTVGNIRGKDATGADFTWSTTFDTAHANGSGTLLTNENTITLPAPASGTVTTRAAGLNVILGADITATNAASLGTTGSALLTLGGNMMGSAGHHSIGTAQLAIDDNNKAGIIDYSGTGTYVLEKQ
;
A
#
# COMPACT_ATOMS: atom_id res chain seq x y z
N MET A 1 -2.54 -8.90 48.63
CA MET A 1 -2.35 -7.45 48.38
C MET A 1 -0.87 -7.23 48.14
N THR A 2 -0.51 -7.02 46.88
CA THR A 2 0.87 -7.00 46.39
C THR A 2 1.03 -5.70 45.61
N PRO A 3 2.04 -4.85 45.89
CA PRO A 3 2.12 -3.54 45.25
C PRO A 3 2.55 -3.63 43.78
N ILE A 4 1.80 -2.92 42.95
CA ILE A 4 2.06 -2.65 41.52
C ILE A 4 3.29 -1.74 41.41
N LYS A 5 4.29 -2.13 40.60
CA LYS A 5 5.43 -1.26 40.22
C LYS A 5 5.23 -0.77 38.78
N LEU A 6 4.75 0.46 38.66
CA LEU A 6 4.64 1.22 37.40
C LEU A 6 6.03 1.83 37.08
N SER A 7 6.66 1.38 35.99
CA SER A 7 7.93 1.96 35.51
C SER A 7 7.66 2.80 34.27
N ILE A 8 7.41 4.09 34.48
CA ILE A 8 7.33 5.12 33.42
C ILE A 8 8.77 5.41 32.98
N LYS A 9 9.11 5.12 31.71
CA LYS A 9 10.33 5.62 31.08
C LYS A 9 9.96 6.74 30.11
N LEU A 10 10.20 7.96 30.58
CA LEU A 10 10.15 9.21 29.85
C LEU A 10 11.49 9.34 29.08
N GLY A 11 11.45 9.32 27.75
CA GLY A 11 12.62 9.51 26.88
C GLY A 11 12.41 10.71 25.97
N ILE A 12 13.00 11.84 26.34
CA ILE A 12 12.94 13.12 25.63
C ILE A 12 13.84 13.10 24.38
N ALA A 13 13.36 13.80 23.35
CA ALA A 13 13.93 14.00 22.03
C ALA A 13 15.36 14.57 22.02
N ALA A 14 16.14 14.19 21.00
CA ALA A 14 17.30 14.93 20.54
C ALA A 14 17.17 15.18 19.02
N PHE A 15 16.90 16.44 18.68
CA PHE A 15 17.01 17.01 17.35
C PHE A 15 18.48 16.99 16.91
N GLY A 16 18.77 16.42 15.74
CA GLY A 16 20.07 16.50 15.08
C GLY A 16 19.92 17.09 13.68
N ALA A 17 20.25 18.37 13.54
CA ALA A 17 20.39 19.04 12.25
C ALA A 17 21.76 18.71 11.64
N PHE A 18 21.78 18.20 10.41
CA PHE A 18 22.97 18.23 9.56
C PHE A 18 22.65 19.02 8.29
N ALA A 19 23.28 20.18 8.19
CA ALA A 19 23.26 21.04 7.02
C ALA A 19 24.43 20.69 6.08
N LEU A 20 24.16 20.88 4.77
CA LEU A 20 25.05 21.30 3.69
C LEU A 20 26.49 20.73 3.61
N ALA A 21 26.71 19.93 2.56
CA ALA A 21 27.95 20.01 1.79
C ALA A 21 27.61 19.89 0.29
N GLY A 22 27.53 21.03 -0.39
CA GLY A 22 27.66 21.10 -1.83
C GLY A 22 29.14 21.16 -2.19
N CYS A 23 29.59 20.30 -3.11
CA CYS A 23 30.83 20.52 -3.81
C CYS A 23 30.60 20.32 -5.30
N LEU A 24 31.03 21.33 -6.05
CA LEU A 24 30.91 21.54 -7.47
C LEU A 24 31.51 20.38 -8.29
N GLY A 25 30.77 19.94 -9.31
CA GLY A 25 31.25 19.06 -10.36
C GLY A 25 30.66 19.49 -11.71
N ASN A 26 31.53 19.97 -12.58
CA ASN A 26 31.26 20.60 -13.87
C ASN A 26 31.11 19.54 -14.98
N GLY A 27 30.10 19.66 -15.85
CA GLY A 27 30.11 19.11 -17.22
C GLY A 27 29.18 17.94 -17.50
N GLY A 28 28.31 18.09 -18.50
CA GLY A 28 27.64 16.97 -19.18
C GLY A 28 26.18 17.22 -19.53
N SER A 29 25.93 17.70 -20.74
CA SER A 29 24.61 17.77 -21.36
C SER A 29 24.06 16.38 -21.67
N GLY A 30 22.78 16.12 -21.39
CA GLY A 30 22.05 15.03 -22.04
C GLY A 30 20.90 14.41 -21.24
N GLY A 31 19.72 14.38 -21.85
CA GLY A 31 18.72 13.33 -21.66
C GLY A 31 17.73 13.53 -20.51
N GLY A 32 16.46 13.73 -20.87
CA GLY A 32 15.35 13.75 -19.91
C GLY A 32 15.07 12.39 -19.27
N GLY A 33 14.35 12.42 -18.15
CA GLY A 33 13.79 11.24 -17.51
C GLY A 33 13.38 11.49 -16.07
N GLY A 34 12.06 11.65 -15.86
CA GLY A 34 11.32 11.25 -14.66
C GLY A 34 11.75 11.85 -13.32
N ALA A 35 11.00 12.84 -12.85
CA ALA A 35 10.90 13.16 -11.44
C ALA A 35 10.22 11.99 -10.70
N GLY A 36 11.01 11.10 -10.08
CA GLY A 36 10.53 10.11 -9.12
C GLY A 36 10.31 10.78 -7.78
N GLY A 37 9.03 10.94 -7.40
CA GLY A 37 8.61 11.65 -6.20
C GLY A 37 9.17 11.08 -4.91
N SER A 38 9.81 11.96 -4.14
CA SER A 38 10.09 11.80 -2.72
C SER A 38 8.78 11.86 -1.91
N GLY A 39 8.55 10.88 -1.04
CA GLY A 39 7.40 10.89 -0.13
C GLY A 39 7.69 10.17 1.17
N GLY A 40 8.25 10.89 2.16
CA GLY A 40 8.31 10.46 3.56
C GLY A 40 9.70 10.61 4.20
N THR A 41 9.90 11.63 5.04
CA THR A 41 11.09 11.79 5.89
C THR A 41 11.07 10.87 7.14
N GLY A 42 10.20 9.86 7.16
CA GLY A 42 10.14 8.84 8.19
C GLY A 42 11.11 7.70 7.89
N ALA A 43 11.62 7.03 8.91
CA ALA A 43 12.32 5.77 8.69
C ALA A 43 11.39 4.80 7.95
N ALA A 44 11.90 4.15 6.90
CA ALA A 44 11.13 3.15 6.16
C ALA A 44 10.59 2.08 7.12
N ALA A 45 9.31 1.74 7.01
CA ALA A 45 8.69 0.76 7.89
C ALA A 45 9.43 -0.58 7.81
N SER A 46 9.59 -1.26 8.94
CA SER A 46 10.11 -2.63 8.99
C SER A 46 8.98 -3.65 8.77
N VAL A 47 9.32 -4.88 8.36
CA VAL A 47 8.36 -5.99 8.28
C VAL A 47 7.69 -6.25 9.65
N THR A 48 8.44 -6.13 10.75
CA THR A 48 7.91 -6.30 12.09
C THR A 48 6.87 -5.24 12.44
N SER A 49 7.17 -3.96 12.17
CA SER A 49 6.22 -2.87 12.42
C SER A 49 4.98 -2.99 11.54
N TYR A 50 5.14 -3.41 10.28
CA TYR A 50 4.01 -3.71 9.40
C TYR A 50 3.11 -4.80 9.98
N LYS A 51 3.68 -5.95 10.37
CA LYS A 51 2.92 -7.08 10.92
C LYS A 51 2.17 -6.70 12.20
N ALA A 52 2.77 -5.89 13.07
CA ALA A 52 2.11 -5.38 14.27
C ALA A 52 0.94 -4.44 13.94
N LEU A 53 1.10 -3.56 12.95
CA LEU A 53 0.04 -2.65 12.50
C LEU A 53 -1.11 -3.42 11.84
N TYR A 54 -0.80 -4.36 10.95
CA TYR A 54 -1.79 -5.24 10.33
C TYR A 54 -2.56 -6.04 11.37
N ALA A 55 -1.89 -6.61 12.38
CA ALA A 55 -2.56 -7.31 13.48
C ALA A 55 -3.51 -6.39 14.27
N THR A 56 -3.13 -5.13 14.46
CA THR A 56 -3.96 -4.15 15.16
C THR A 56 -5.24 -3.85 14.40
N TYR A 57 -5.18 -3.64 13.08
CA TYR A 57 -6.36 -3.31 12.27
C TYR A 57 -7.18 -4.51 11.83
N SER A 58 -6.58 -5.70 11.76
CA SER A 58 -7.31 -6.93 11.44
C SER A 58 -8.01 -7.55 12.64
N ASP A 59 -7.82 -7.02 13.86
CA ASP A 59 -8.53 -7.47 15.06
C ASP A 59 -10.03 -7.14 14.95
N PRO A 60 -10.91 -8.16 14.83
CA PRO A 60 -12.35 -7.96 14.69
C PRO A 60 -13.04 -7.56 15.99
N THR A 61 -12.35 -7.60 17.14
CA THR A 61 -12.92 -7.26 18.45
C THR A 61 -12.97 -5.76 18.71
N ALA A 62 -12.17 -4.98 17.99
CA ALA A 62 -12.18 -3.53 18.08
C ALA A 62 -13.24 -2.95 17.13
N LEU A 63 -14.30 -2.34 17.69
CA LEU A 63 -15.34 -1.68 16.89
C LEU A 63 -14.81 -0.57 15.98
N SER A 64 -13.68 0.06 16.34
CA SER A 64 -12.97 1.02 15.48
C SER A 64 -12.43 0.41 14.18
N ASN A 65 -12.33 -0.91 14.12
CA ASN A 65 -11.87 -1.68 12.97
C ASN A 65 -13.02 -2.40 12.27
N ALA A 66 -14.29 -2.12 12.62
CA ALA A 66 -15.41 -2.64 11.85
C ALA A 66 -15.44 -2.01 10.44
N PRO A 67 -15.98 -2.70 9.42
CA PRO A 67 -16.21 -2.09 8.12
C PRO A 67 -16.98 -0.78 8.27
N THR A 68 -16.54 0.25 7.56
CA THR A 68 -17.17 1.57 7.60
C THR A 68 -18.64 1.51 7.17
N SER A 69 -19.47 2.35 7.78
CA SER A 69 -20.87 2.53 7.41
C SER A 69 -21.19 3.98 7.03
N ASP A 70 -20.19 4.85 6.98
CA ASP A 70 -20.31 6.31 6.92
C ASP A 70 -19.27 6.94 5.98
N MET A 71 -18.95 6.26 4.86
CA MET A 71 -17.95 6.79 3.92
C MET A 71 -18.32 8.17 3.37
N PRO A 72 -17.34 9.09 3.23
CA PRO A 72 -17.60 10.38 2.62
C PRO A 72 -18.18 10.26 1.21
N SER A 73 -19.08 11.17 0.88
CA SER A 73 -19.75 11.22 -0.42
C SER A 73 -19.17 12.25 -1.38
N THR A 74 -18.30 13.14 -0.89
CA THR A 74 -17.65 14.20 -1.68
C THR A 74 -16.28 14.53 -1.10
N GLY A 75 -15.47 15.26 -1.87
CA GLY A 75 -14.12 15.68 -1.48
C GLY A 75 -13.06 14.64 -1.85
N SER A 76 -11.87 14.79 -1.28
CA SER A 76 -10.77 13.85 -1.45
C SER A 76 -10.08 13.57 -0.12
N ALA A 77 -9.41 12.43 -0.05
CA ALA A 77 -8.59 12.05 1.09
C ALA A 77 -7.31 11.36 0.63
N LYS A 78 -6.23 11.62 1.37
CA LYS A 78 -4.94 10.95 1.19
C LYS A 78 -4.87 9.74 2.11
N TYR A 79 -4.36 8.64 1.58
CA TYR A 79 -4.12 7.39 2.28
C TYR A 79 -2.66 6.98 2.10
N THR A 80 -1.94 6.77 3.18
CA THR A 80 -0.56 6.28 3.14
C THR A 80 -0.40 5.03 3.98
N GLY A 81 0.53 4.17 3.61
CA GLY A 81 0.80 2.96 4.39
C GLY A 81 1.76 2.03 3.68
N ASN A 82 1.58 0.73 3.84
CA ASN A 82 2.48 -0.27 3.28
C ASN A 82 1.74 -1.42 2.62
N VAL A 83 2.37 -1.97 1.60
CA VAL A 83 2.02 -3.22 0.93
C VAL A 83 3.09 -4.25 1.25
N TYR A 84 2.69 -5.43 1.70
CA TYR A 84 3.59 -6.52 2.05
C TYR A 84 3.25 -7.76 1.24
N LEU A 85 4.25 -8.33 0.56
CA LEU A 85 4.16 -9.60 -0.14
C LEU A 85 5.05 -10.60 0.60
N THR A 86 4.47 -11.75 0.95
CA THR A 86 5.19 -12.78 1.72
C THR A 86 6.30 -13.37 0.88
N ASN A 87 5.94 -13.83 -0.32
CA ASN A 87 6.82 -14.46 -1.29
C ASN A 87 6.48 -13.96 -2.69
N ILE A 88 7.48 -13.91 -3.55
CA ILE A 88 7.34 -13.81 -5.00
C ILE A 88 8.00 -15.05 -5.57
N ALA A 89 7.25 -15.81 -6.36
CA ALA A 89 7.68 -17.09 -6.91
C ALA A 89 7.36 -17.18 -8.40
N GLU A 90 8.14 -18.01 -9.09
CA GLU A 90 7.87 -18.36 -10.48
C GLU A 90 6.54 -19.12 -10.61
N ALA A 91 5.67 -18.70 -11.52
CA ALA A 91 4.31 -19.22 -11.65
C ALA A 91 4.29 -20.70 -12.09
N ALA A 92 5.18 -21.08 -13.00
CA ALA A 92 5.31 -22.47 -13.47
C ALA A 92 5.88 -23.42 -12.40
N THR A 93 6.61 -22.88 -11.44
CA THR A 93 7.32 -23.62 -10.38
C THR A 93 7.19 -22.86 -9.05
N PRO A 94 6.02 -22.89 -8.38
CA PRO A 94 5.75 -22.03 -7.22
C PRO A 94 6.68 -22.27 -6.00
N THR A 95 7.44 -23.36 -6.00
CA THR A 95 8.50 -23.63 -5.02
C THR A 95 9.78 -22.82 -5.26
N ASN A 96 9.95 -22.26 -6.46
CA ASN A 96 11.06 -21.39 -6.83
C ASN A 96 10.76 -19.94 -6.40
N VAL A 97 11.05 -19.65 -5.14
CA VAL A 97 10.88 -18.32 -4.55
C VAL A 97 12.07 -17.44 -4.89
N VAL A 98 11.81 -16.30 -5.54
CA VAL A 98 12.84 -15.34 -5.97
C VAL A 98 13.00 -14.17 -4.99
N ALA A 99 11.95 -13.86 -4.23
CA ALA A 99 11.99 -12.85 -3.17
C ALA A 99 11.02 -13.18 -2.04
N THR A 100 11.36 -12.76 -0.83
CA THR A 100 10.55 -12.92 0.38
C THR A 100 10.50 -11.61 1.16
N ASP A 101 9.48 -11.47 2.01
CA ASP A 101 9.30 -10.33 2.91
C ASP A 101 9.36 -8.97 2.20
N VAL A 102 8.73 -8.87 1.03
CA VAL A 102 8.80 -7.68 0.18
C VAL A 102 7.81 -6.63 0.69
N LEU A 103 8.31 -5.43 0.99
CA LEU A 103 7.54 -4.31 1.53
C LEU A 103 7.67 -3.11 0.59
N GLY A 104 6.54 -2.50 0.25
CA GLY A 104 6.46 -1.25 -0.51
C GLY A 104 5.68 -0.20 0.28
N ASP A 105 6.02 1.07 0.06
CA ASP A 105 5.34 2.20 0.68
C ASP A 105 4.28 2.73 -0.29
N ALA A 106 3.04 2.82 0.18
CA ALA A 106 1.89 3.22 -0.62
C ALA A 106 1.47 4.65 -0.31
N ASP A 107 1.16 5.43 -1.35
CA ASP A 107 0.61 6.77 -1.28
C ASP A 107 -0.53 6.90 -2.30
N LEU A 108 -1.76 6.88 -1.81
CA LEU A 108 -2.99 6.91 -2.62
C LEU A 108 -3.84 8.13 -2.29
N THR A 109 -4.52 8.65 -3.29
CA THR A 109 -5.55 9.68 -3.17
C THR A 109 -6.87 9.12 -3.65
N VAL A 110 -7.89 9.20 -2.79
CA VAL A 110 -9.26 8.80 -3.10
C VAL A 110 -10.10 10.05 -3.32
N ASN A 111 -10.77 10.14 -4.47
CA ASN A 111 -11.71 11.22 -4.78
C ASN A 111 -13.13 10.70 -4.64
N PHE A 112 -13.83 11.11 -3.58
CA PHE A 112 -15.15 10.62 -3.25
C PHE A 112 -16.22 11.21 -4.17
N ALA A 113 -17.04 10.34 -4.73
CA ALA A 113 -18.16 10.70 -5.59
C ALA A 113 -19.48 10.29 -4.96
N LYS A 114 -20.50 11.16 -5.03
CA LYS A 114 -21.80 10.94 -4.38
C LYS A 114 -22.50 9.69 -4.92
N SER A 115 -22.36 9.43 -6.21
CA SER A 115 -22.90 8.28 -6.92
C SER A 115 -21.85 7.69 -7.86
N GLY A 116 -21.84 6.36 -8.00
CA GLY A 116 -20.92 5.66 -8.90
C GLY A 116 -19.62 5.24 -8.23
N GLN A 117 -18.57 5.05 -9.03
CA GLN A 117 -17.25 4.64 -8.55
C GLN A 117 -16.43 5.88 -8.22
N SER A 118 -15.89 5.93 -6.99
CA SER A 118 -14.93 6.97 -6.59
C SER A 118 -13.57 6.61 -7.18
N SER A 119 -12.86 7.58 -7.75
CA SER A 119 -11.56 7.32 -8.39
C SER A 119 -10.44 7.28 -7.37
N ILE A 120 -9.48 6.39 -7.59
CA ILE A 120 -8.27 6.28 -6.79
C ILE A 120 -7.07 6.42 -7.71
N THR A 121 -6.16 7.31 -7.35
CA THR A 121 -4.87 7.51 -8.01
C THR A 121 -3.76 7.40 -6.99
N GLY A 122 -2.60 6.91 -7.37
CA GLY A 122 -1.47 6.86 -6.44
C GLY A 122 -0.38 5.90 -6.87
N THR A 123 0.54 5.67 -5.93
CA THR A 123 1.74 4.91 -6.19
C THR A 123 2.10 3.95 -5.05
N VAL A 124 2.87 2.93 -5.38
CA VAL A 124 3.62 2.09 -4.43
C VAL A 124 5.08 2.08 -4.84
N GLY A 125 5.97 2.56 -3.97
CA GLY A 125 7.40 2.69 -4.23
C GLY A 125 8.26 2.24 -3.05
N ASN A 126 9.54 2.61 -3.06
CA ASN A 126 10.52 2.27 -2.01
C ASN A 126 10.52 0.78 -1.64
N ILE A 127 10.50 -0.07 -2.67
CA ILE A 127 10.32 -1.51 -2.50
C ILE A 127 11.60 -2.12 -1.96
N ARG A 128 11.47 -2.93 -0.92
CA ARG A 128 12.58 -3.57 -0.20
C ARG A 128 12.18 -4.97 0.23
N GLY A 129 13.14 -5.88 0.36
CA GLY A 129 12.86 -7.25 0.77
C GLY A 129 14.11 -8.12 0.86
N LYS A 130 13.91 -9.43 0.90
CA LYS A 130 14.97 -10.44 0.91
C LYS A 130 14.97 -11.23 -0.38
N ASP A 131 16.11 -11.43 -1.00
CA ASP A 131 16.22 -12.30 -2.18
C ASP A 131 16.16 -13.79 -1.80
N ALA A 132 16.27 -14.68 -2.79
CA ALA A 132 16.28 -16.13 -2.57
C ALA A 132 17.41 -16.63 -1.65
N THR A 133 18.48 -15.85 -1.47
CA THR A 133 19.61 -16.17 -0.58
C THR A 133 19.45 -15.59 0.83
N GLY A 134 18.42 -14.76 1.05
CA GLY A 134 18.19 -14.04 2.30
C GLY A 134 18.94 -12.70 2.41
N ALA A 135 19.58 -12.24 1.33
CA ALA A 135 20.22 -10.93 1.29
C ALA A 135 19.19 -9.82 1.09
N ASP A 136 19.42 -8.66 1.69
CA ASP A 136 18.56 -7.49 1.51
C ASP A 136 18.69 -6.94 0.08
N PHE A 137 17.55 -6.53 -0.49
CA PHE A 137 17.51 -5.78 -1.74
C PHE A 137 16.57 -4.57 -1.64
N THR A 138 16.74 -3.65 -2.59
CA THR A 138 15.78 -2.57 -2.87
C THR A 138 15.51 -2.50 -4.37
N TRP A 139 14.27 -2.21 -4.77
CA TRP A 139 13.92 -1.86 -6.15
C TRP A 139 13.66 -0.37 -6.25
N SER A 140 14.15 0.25 -7.32
CA SER A 140 13.83 1.65 -7.64
C SER A 140 12.53 1.77 -8.44
N THR A 141 11.88 0.66 -8.75
CA THR A 141 10.58 0.62 -9.42
C THR A 141 9.49 1.31 -8.59
N THR A 142 8.63 2.05 -9.27
CA THR A 142 7.40 2.61 -8.70
C THR A 142 6.21 2.04 -9.46
N PHE A 143 5.28 1.43 -8.74
CA PHE A 143 3.99 1.02 -9.27
C PHE A 143 3.04 2.21 -9.21
N ASP A 144 2.31 2.46 -10.29
CA ASP A 144 1.42 3.60 -10.40
C ASP A 144 0.10 3.23 -11.11
N THR A 145 -1.00 3.79 -10.61
CA THR A 145 -2.32 3.71 -11.24
C THR A 145 -2.36 4.19 -12.68
N ALA A 146 -1.58 5.20 -13.09
CA ALA A 146 -1.58 5.66 -14.48
C ALA A 146 -0.91 4.66 -15.43
N HIS A 147 0.09 3.91 -14.95
CA HIS A 147 0.77 2.87 -15.73
C HIS A 147 -0.08 1.60 -15.92
N ALA A 148 -1.03 1.33 -15.04
CA ALA A 148 -1.85 0.11 -15.08
C ALA A 148 -2.85 0.06 -16.25
N ASN A 149 -3.02 1.13 -17.02
CA ASN A 149 -4.12 1.32 -17.99
C ASN A 149 -5.52 1.04 -17.40
N GLY A 150 -5.65 1.08 -16.07
CA GLY A 150 -6.87 0.88 -15.29
C GLY A 150 -6.91 1.86 -14.13
N SER A 151 -8.10 2.35 -13.78
CA SER A 151 -8.27 3.22 -12.60
C SER A 151 -8.42 2.39 -11.34
N GLY A 152 -7.82 2.81 -10.23
CA GLY A 152 -8.25 2.34 -8.93
C GLY A 152 -9.68 2.83 -8.66
N THR A 153 -10.51 1.97 -8.07
CA THR A 153 -11.91 2.26 -7.79
C THR A 153 -12.24 1.98 -6.34
N LEU A 154 -13.00 2.90 -5.77
CA LEU A 154 -13.67 2.69 -4.50
C LEU A 154 -15.16 2.47 -4.80
N LEU A 155 -15.61 1.25 -4.52
CA LEU A 155 -16.99 0.83 -4.71
C LEU A 155 -17.77 1.14 -3.43
N THR A 156 -18.66 2.13 -3.49
CA THR A 156 -19.52 2.51 -2.36
C THR A 156 -20.92 1.94 -2.54
N ASN A 157 -21.44 1.29 -1.49
CA ASN A 157 -22.82 0.80 -1.43
C ASN A 157 -23.61 1.63 -0.42
N GLU A 158 -24.58 2.41 -0.92
CA GLU A 158 -25.47 3.21 -0.08
C GLU A 158 -26.78 2.45 0.15
N ASN A 159 -27.15 2.26 1.42
CA ASN A 159 -28.38 1.59 1.79
C ASN A 159 -29.15 2.45 2.81
N THR A 160 -30.42 2.75 2.50
CA THR A 160 -31.31 3.54 3.36
C THR A 160 -32.45 2.66 3.86
N ILE A 161 -32.57 2.55 5.18
CA ILE A 161 -33.64 1.81 5.84
C ILE A 161 -34.57 2.81 6.52
N THR A 162 -35.87 2.73 6.22
CA THR A 162 -36.90 3.51 6.92
C THR A 162 -37.41 2.70 8.11
N LEU A 163 -37.27 3.26 9.32
CA LEU A 163 -37.71 2.61 10.54
C LEU A 163 -39.23 2.78 10.71
N PRO A 164 -39.98 1.69 10.96
CA PRO A 164 -41.40 1.78 11.27
C PRO A 164 -41.62 2.44 12.63
N ALA A 165 -42.82 3.00 12.85
CA ALA A 165 -43.22 3.57 14.13
C ALA A 165 -43.07 2.52 15.28
N PRO A 166 -42.69 2.93 16.51
CA PRO A 166 -42.58 4.30 17.01
C PRO A 166 -41.22 4.99 16.77
N ALA A 167 -40.21 4.28 16.26
CA ALA A 167 -38.84 4.80 16.08
C ALA A 167 -38.65 5.64 14.81
N SER A 168 -39.68 6.40 14.40
CA SER A 168 -39.78 7.05 13.08
C SER A 168 -38.49 7.73 12.65
N GLY A 169 -37.93 7.33 11.50
CA GLY A 169 -36.70 7.91 10.95
C GLY A 169 -36.13 7.10 9.78
N THR A 170 -35.05 7.60 9.19
CA THR A 170 -34.27 6.93 8.14
C THR A 170 -32.83 6.75 8.61
N VAL A 171 -32.28 5.55 8.44
CA VAL A 171 -30.86 5.27 8.64
C VAL A 171 -30.23 5.01 7.28
N THR A 172 -29.29 5.86 6.88
CA THR A 172 -28.49 5.66 5.66
C THR A 172 -27.10 5.19 6.06
N THR A 173 -26.67 4.09 5.45
CA THR A 173 -25.32 3.54 5.57
C THR A 173 -24.62 3.60 4.23
N ARG A 174 -23.31 3.78 4.25
CA ARG A 174 -22.46 3.90 3.07
C ARG A 174 -21.15 3.15 3.31
N ALA A 175 -21.20 1.84 3.07
CA ALA A 175 -20.02 0.99 3.13
C ALA A 175 -19.18 1.12 1.87
N ALA A 176 -17.88 0.81 1.94
CA ALA A 176 -17.03 0.82 0.76
C ALA A 176 -15.95 -0.28 0.73
N GLY A 177 -15.75 -0.83 -0.46
CA GLY A 177 -14.63 -1.69 -0.81
C GLY A 177 -13.62 -0.93 -1.66
N LEU A 178 -12.34 -1.24 -1.47
CA LEU A 178 -11.22 -0.66 -2.19
C LEU A 178 -10.65 -1.69 -3.19
N ASN A 179 -10.48 -1.28 -4.44
CA ASN A 179 -9.76 -2.03 -5.46
C ASN A 179 -8.81 -1.10 -6.20
N VAL A 180 -7.51 -1.35 -6.14
CA VAL A 180 -6.49 -0.50 -6.79
C VAL A 180 -5.56 -1.39 -7.60
N ILE A 181 -5.42 -1.07 -8.88
CA ILE A 181 -4.48 -1.73 -9.78
C ILE A 181 -3.39 -0.72 -10.10
N LEU A 182 -2.13 -1.09 -9.86
CA LEU A 182 -0.96 -0.28 -10.13
C LEU A 182 -0.04 -1.04 -11.09
N GLY A 183 0.49 -0.36 -12.10
CA GLY A 183 1.37 -0.94 -13.12
C GLY A 183 2.80 -0.44 -12.96
N ALA A 184 3.77 -1.23 -13.41
CA ALA A 184 5.17 -0.82 -13.52
C ALA A 184 5.90 -1.63 -14.60
N ASP A 185 6.98 -1.07 -15.13
CA ASP A 185 7.95 -1.82 -15.92
C ASP A 185 9.09 -2.32 -15.03
N ILE A 186 9.44 -3.60 -15.18
CA ILE A 186 10.56 -4.27 -14.54
C ILE A 186 11.72 -4.36 -15.53
N THR A 187 12.89 -3.88 -15.11
CA THR A 187 14.11 -3.87 -15.91
C THR A 187 15.27 -4.43 -15.09
N ALA A 188 16.33 -4.84 -15.78
CA ALA A 188 17.55 -5.33 -15.13
C ALA A 188 18.21 -4.29 -14.22
N THR A 189 17.86 -3.00 -14.35
CA THR A 189 18.40 -1.92 -13.50
C THR A 189 17.50 -1.63 -12.30
N ASN A 190 16.17 -1.58 -12.47
CA ASN A 190 15.26 -1.14 -11.41
C ASN A 190 14.86 -2.26 -10.43
N ALA A 191 15.02 -3.52 -10.80
CA ALA A 191 14.72 -4.68 -9.95
C ALA A 191 15.69 -5.85 -10.20
N ALA A 192 16.99 -5.56 -10.19
CA ALA A 192 18.05 -6.52 -10.52
C ALA A 192 17.95 -7.85 -9.74
N SER A 193 17.48 -7.81 -8.48
CA SER A 193 17.36 -9.01 -7.64
C SER A 193 16.29 -10.01 -8.09
N LEU A 194 15.35 -9.62 -8.95
CA LEU A 194 14.37 -10.54 -9.52
C LEU A 194 14.92 -11.38 -10.68
N GLY A 195 15.98 -10.93 -11.34
CA GLY A 195 16.51 -11.58 -12.54
C GLY A 195 15.52 -11.65 -13.71
N THR A 196 14.51 -10.77 -13.75
CA THR A 196 13.45 -10.74 -14.76
C THR A 196 13.29 -9.32 -15.35
N THR A 197 12.67 -9.23 -16.53
CA THR A 197 12.32 -7.97 -17.18
C THR A 197 10.96 -8.08 -17.85
N GLY A 198 10.13 -7.05 -17.76
CA GLY A 198 8.81 -7.06 -18.41
C GLY A 198 7.82 -6.14 -17.71
N SER A 199 6.53 -6.48 -17.76
CA SER A 199 5.46 -5.67 -17.15
C SER A 199 5.01 -6.28 -15.83
N ALA A 200 4.71 -5.44 -14.85
CA ALA A 200 4.21 -5.88 -13.55
C ALA A 200 2.91 -5.15 -13.17
N LEU A 201 2.02 -5.90 -12.53
CA LEU A 201 0.73 -5.44 -12.01
C LEU A 201 0.63 -5.78 -10.53
N LEU A 202 0.46 -4.75 -9.70
CA LEU A 202 0.16 -4.85 -8.28
C LEU A 202 -1.31 -4.51 -8.04
N THR A 203 -2.08 -5.48 -7.56
CA THR A 203 -3.50 -5.32 -7.23
C THR A 203 -3.69 -5.31 -5.72
N LEU A 204 -4.38 -4.30 -5.21
CA LEU A 204 -4.78 -4.15 -3.82
C LEU A 204 -6.30 -4.29 -3.75
N GLY A 205 -6.80 -5.27 -2.98
CA GLY A 205 -8.24 -5.50 -2.81
C GLY A 205 -8.60 -5.60 -1.34
N GLY A 206 -9.54 -4.79 -0.85
CA GLY A 206 -9.95 -4.84 0.55
C GLY A 206 -11.14 -3.96 0.90
N ASN A 207 -11.27 -3.66 2.19
CA ASN A 207 -12.39 -2.90 2.72
C ASN A 207 -11.91 -1.63 3.41
N MET A 208 -12.76 -0.62 3.42
CA MET A 208 -12.58 0.57 4.25
C MET A 208 -13.13 0.28 5.65
N MET A 209 -12.37 0.65 6.67
CA MET A 209 -12.62 0.30 8.07
C MET A 209 -12.65 1.57 8.93
N GLY A 210 -13.40 1.50 10.03
CA GLY A 210 -13.58 2.61 10.96
C GLY A 210 -14.46 3.73 10.42
N SER A 211 -14.69 4.75 11.25
CA SER A 211 -15.51 5.90 10.88
C SER A 211 -14.89 6.65 9.70
N ALA A 212 -15.75 6.99 8.73
CA ALA A 212 -15.41 7.67 7.48
C ALA A 212 -14.25 7.02 6.69
N GLY A 213 -14.06 5.71 6.84
CA GLY A 213 -12.97 4.93 6.25
C GLY A 213 -11.60 5.41 6.71
N HIS A 214 -11.37 5.51 8.01
CA HIS A 214 -10.10 5.95 8.60
C HIS A 214 -8.91 5.11 8.12
N HIS A 215 -9.11 3.81 7.85
CA HIS A 215 -8.06 2.96 7.31
C HIS A 215 -8.64 1.95 6.31
N SER A 216 -7.77 1.30 5.56
CA SER A 216 -8.11 0.20 4.68
C SER A 216 -7.10 -0.92 4.85
N ILE A 217 -7.61 -2.15 4.90
CA ILE A 217 -6.81 -3.36 4.93
C ILE A 217 -7.36 -4.36 3.93
N GLY A 218 -6.49 -5.22 3.43
CA GLY A 218 -6.89 -6.23 2.47
C GLY A 218 -5.74 -7.05 1.93
N THR A 219 -6.00 -7.69 0.80
CA THR A 219 -5.04 -8.51 0.07
C THR A 219 -4.24 -7.67 -0.90
N ALA A 220 -2.99 -8.09 -1.10
CA ALA A 220 -2.13 -7.59 -2.15
C ALA A 220 -1.70 -8.77 -3.04
N GLN A 221 -1.72 -8.55 -4.35
CA GLN A 221 -1.33 -9.53 -5.35
C GLN A 221 -0.42 -8.87 -6.38
N LEU A 222 0.71 -9.49 -6.65
CA LEU A 222 1.65 -9.08 -7.69
C LEU A 222 1.63 -10.12 -8.80
N ALA A 223 1.58 -9.67 -10.05
CA ALA A 223 1.80 -10.48 -11.23
C ALA A 223 2.88 -9.80 -12.08
N ILE A 224 3.82 -10.59 -12.61
CA ILE A 224 4.87 -10.13 -13.51
C ILE A 224 4.82 -11.00 -14.76
N ASP A 225 4.75 -10.35 -15.91
CA ASP A 225 4.89 -10.92 -17.25
C ASP A 225 6.34 -10.68 -17.70
N ASP A 226 7.13 -11.74 -17.86
CA ASP A 226 8.54 -11.67 -18.24
C ASP A 226 8.67 -11.74 -19.76
N ASN A 227 9.23 -10.70 -20.37
CA ASN A 227 9.39 -10.59 -21.82
C ASN A 227 10.21 -11.74 -22.44
N ASN A 228 10.96 -12.49 -21.64
CA ASN A 228 11.80 -13.60 -22.09
C ASN A 228 11.16 -14.97 -21.91
N LYS A 229 9.94 -15.03 -21.34
CA LYS A 229 9.20 -16.27 -21.12
C LYS A 229 7.93 -16.28 -21.97
N ALA A 230 7.39 -17.47 -22.16
CA ALA A 230 6.18 -17.68 -22.97
C ALA A 230 4.88 -17.61 -22.16
N GLY A 231 4.98 -17.42 -20.83
CA GLY A 231 3.83 -17.25 -19.95
C GLY A 231 3.14 -15.91 -20.16
N ILE A 232 1.94 -15.77 -19.58
CA ILE A 232 1.23 -14.47 -19.45
C ILE A 232 1.45 -13.90 -18.04
N ILE A 233 1.76 -14.78 -17.08
CA ILE A 233 2.20 -14.45 -15.72
C ILE A 233 3.32 -15.44 -15.41
N ASP A 234 4.53 -14.93 -15.29
CA ASP A 234 5.73 -15.72 -15.05
C ASP A 234 6.17 -15.69 -13.60
N TYR A 235 5.87 -14.60 -12.89
CA TYR A 235 6.05 -14.52 -11.45
C TYR A 235 4.79 -13.99 -10.79
N SER A 236 4.53 -14.48 -9.59
CA SER A 236 3.41 -14.02 -8.78
C SER A 236 3.81 -13.85 -7.33
N GLY A 237 3.21 -12.86 -6.67
CA GLY A 237 3.37 -12.61 -5.26
C GLY A 237 2.02 -12.40 -4.58
N THR A 238 1.92 -12.81 -3.31
CA THR A 238 0.70 -12.63 -2.51
C THR A 238 1.03 -12.09 -1.13
N GLY A 239 0.13 -11.30 -0.59
CA GLY A 239 0.22 -10.80 0.77
C GLY A 239 -0.92 -9.86 1.10
N THR A 240 -0.62 -8.81 1.85
CA THR A 240 -1.61 -7.91 2.43
C THR A 240 -1.17 -6.45 2.34
N TYR A 241 -2.08 -5.53 2.63
CA TYR A 241 -1.74 -4.13 2.79
C TYR A 241 -2.44 -3.51 4.00
N VAL A 242 -1.90 -2.37 4.44
CA VAL A 242 -2.52 -1.44 5.39
C VAL A 242 -2.36 -0.03 4.83
N LEU A 243 -3.44 0.73 4.81
CA LEU A 243 -3.48 2.14 4.43
C LEU A 243 -4.20 2.94 5.50
N GLU A 244 -3.66 4.08 5.88
CA GLU A 244 -4.24 5.00 6.86
C GLU A 244 -4.52 6.35 6.22
N LYS A 245 -5.72 6.87 6.48
CA LYS A 245 -6.12 8.21 6.10
C LYS A 245 -5.26 9.24 6.83
N GLN A 246 -4.79 10.27 6.10
CA GLN A 246 -3.99 11.38 6.62
C GLN A 246 -4.84 12.63 6.89
#